data_AF-A0A498D457-F1
#
_entry.id   AF-A0A498D457-F1
#
_cell.length_a   1.000
_cell.length_b   1.000
_cell.length_c   1.000
_cell.angle_alpha   90.00
_cell.angle_beta   90.00
_cell.angle_gamma   90.00
#
_symmetry.space_group_name_H-M   'P 1'
#
loop_
_entity.id
_entity.type
_entity.pdbx_description
1 polymer ?
#
loop_
_entity_poly.entity_id
_entity_poly.type
_entity_poly.pdbx_seq_one_letter_code
_entity_poly.pdbx_strand_id
1 'polypeptide(L)'
;MKHLFSKLLLVLLAMIIVGCQSEEPLIFSDDKLEQALQEELHKTDKELFLSDFDEITELELAGYGIVSLDGMESLDTLENISLEENEIHDFSPLLEMEMLEEVNINGNPIDDNEEQQSLIQELRELGVTVQYEKEITGSPDGPGGYLWKVENGDTTVYLQGTIHLGKEELFPLNEEIESAYRSADVIVPEIDLTRINPFEVQQITMDLGTYQDGTTIQDHIPAELYTDLKTTMEELGLPLEMVETYKPWLLSSTIQQLMVQEIGFINGVDEYFLARAVKDEKEIIPLETVEEQFIIFADTSPQYQVQMLEESLIDIDTYEEELNKLLAAYMEGDIDNMLSSLMADAEEVEASEEEQAFMEALNDNRNIGMTESIVEFLEADNGQTYFVIVGTLHYILEPHIISLLEEAGFEVEHIY
;
A
#
# COMPACT_ATOMS: atom_id res chain seq x y z
N MET A 1 80.00 19.41 -24.06
CA MET A 1 79.49 18.40 -23.10
C MET A 1 79.18 18.98 -21.72
N LYS A 2 80.08 19.72 -21.03
CA LYS A 2 79.78 20.29 -19.69
C LYS A 2 78.54 21.22 -19.63
N HIS A 3 78.27 22.02 -20.66
CA HIS A 3 77.09 22.90 -20.71
C HIS A 3 75.77 22.17 -21.05
N LEU A 4 75.83 20.99 -21.67
CA LEU A 4 74.64 20.19 -21.96
C LEU A 4 74.20 19.43 -20.70
N PHE A 5 75.16 18.90 -19.94
CA PHE A 5 74.91 18.20 -18.67
C PHE A 5 74.36 19.14 -17.58
N SER A 6 74.85 20.38 -17.51
CA SER A 6 74.34 21.38 -16.57
C SER A 6 72.93 21.88 -16.89
N LYS A 7 72.55 21.95 -18.17
CA LYS A 7 71.18 22.30 -18.58
C LYS A 7 70.22 21.12 -18.44
N LEU A 8 70.68 19.90 -18.71
CA LEU A 8 69.89 18.69 -18.48
C LEU A 8 69.64 18.47 -16.98
N LEU A 9 70.64 18.73 -16.13
CA LEU A 9 70.50 18.64 -14.66
C LEU A 9 69.57 19.73 -14.11
N LEU A 10 69.58 20.95 -14.65
CA LEU A 10 68.65 22.02 -14.25
C LEU A 10 67.22 21.78 -14.71
N VAL A 11 67.03 21.16 -15.89
CA VAL A 11 65.71 20.74 -16.38
C VAL A 11 65.21 19.50 -15.63
N LEU A 12 66.08 18.55 -15.27
CA LEU A 12 65.72 17.43 -14.40
C LEU A 12 65.38 17.90 -12.98
N LEU A 13 66.14 18.86 -12.41
CA LEU A 13 65.83 19.44 -11.10
C LEU A 13 64.53 20.25 -11.15
N ALA A 14 64.26 20.97 -12.25
CA ALA A 14 63.00 21.68 -12.43
C ALA A 14 61.80 20.72 -12.59
N MET A 15 61.98 19.56 -13.23
CA MET A 15 60.93 18.52 -13.28
C MET A 15 60.74 17.81 -11.93
N ILE A 16 61.80 17.66 -11.12
CA ILE A 16 61.70 17.08 -9.77
C ILE A 16 61.09 18.08 -8.77
N ILE A 17 61.21 19.39 -8.99
CA ILE A 17 60.61 20.44 -8.14
C ILE A 17 59.14 20.71 -8.51
N VAL A 18 58.68 20.33 -9.70
CA VAL A 18 57.25 20.37 -10.08
C VAL A 18 56.49 19.12 -9.62
N GLY A 19 57.19 18.03 -9.25
CA GLY A 19 56.60 16.76 -8.82
C GLY A 19 56.33 16.60 -7.32
N CYS A 20 56.41 17.68 -6.53
CA CYS A 20 55.99 17.68 -5.12
C CYS A 20 55.19 18.95 -4.83
N GLN A 21 54.02 19.10 -5.45
CA GLN A 21 52.92 19.70 -4.71
C GLN A 21 52.29 18.55 -3.94
N SER A 22 52.38 18.59 -2.61
CA SER A 22 51.55 17.72 -1.78
C SER A 22 50.11 18.09 -2.09
N GLU A 23 49.33 17.12 -2.51
CA GLU A 23 47.87 17.26 -2.64
C GLU A 23 47.31 17.72 -1.30
N GLU A 24 46.38 18.66 -1.32
CA GLU A 24 45.71 19.11 -0.10
C GLU A 24 44.66 18.05 0.28
N PRO A 25 44.57 17.67 1.57
CA PRO A 25 43.55 16.71 1.99
C PRO A 25 42.15 17.30 1.77
N LEU A 26 41.23 16.45 1.35
CA LEU A 26 39.81 16.76 1.29
C LEU A 26 39.29 17.06 2.70
N ILE A 27 38.33 17.96 2.79
CA ILE A 27 37.70 18.37 4.04
C ILE A 27 36.21 18.12 3.90
N PHE A 28 35.70 17.25 4.76
CA PHE A 28 34.27 16.99 4.90
C PHE A 28 33.78 17.65 6.20
N SER A 29 32.59 18.22 6.19
CA SER A 29 32.03 18.84 7.40
C SER A 29 31.52 17.79 8.40
N ASP A 30 31.19 16.60 7.91
CA ASP A 30 30.67 15.48 8.68
C ASP A 30 31.72 14.36 8.83
N ASP A 31 32.14 14.11 10.08
CA ASP A 31 33.08 13.04 10.42
C ASP A 31 32.54 11.65 10.02
N LYS A 32 31.22 11.44 10.00
CA LYS A 32 30.60 10.16 9.59
C LYS A 32 30.70 9.94 8.10
N LEU A 33 30.56 11.00 7.29
CA LEU A 33 30.81 10.94 5.85
C LEU A 33 32.27 10.60 5.57
N GLU A 34 33.21 11.32 6.23
CA GLU A 34 34.64 11.03 6.07
C GLU A 34 34.96 9.58 6.46
N GLN A 35 34.38 9.08 7.55
CA GLN A 35 34.53 7.70 7.97
C GLN A 35 33.95 6.71 6.95
N ALA A 36 32.74 6.95 6.44
CA ALA A 36 32.09 6.08 5.45
C ALA A 36 32.95 5.96 4.18
N LEU A 37 33.46 7.09 3.68
CA LEU A 37 34.36 7.14 2.53
C LEU A 37 35.68 6.39 2.80
N GLN A 38 36.27 6.52 4.00
CA GLN A 38 37.47 5.77 4.37
C GLN A 38 37.23 4.26 4.38
N GLU A 39 36.08 3.82 4.90
CA GLU A 39 35.71 2.40 4.98
C GLU A 39 35.45 1.81 3.58
N GLU A 40 34.72 2.54 2.75
CA GLU A 40 34.38 2.14 1.38
C GLU A 40 35.62 2.03 0.49
N LEU A 41 36.56 2.97 0.63
CA LEU A 41 37.85 2.92 -0.07
C LEU A 41 38.85 1.91 0.55
N HIS A 42 38.47 1.23 1.63
CA HIS A 42 39.32 0.32 2.42
C HIS A 42 40.64 0.97 2.86
N LYS A 43 40.58 2.25 3.19
CA LYS A 43 41.76 3.06 3.51
C LYS A 43 42.13 2.95 4.99
N THR A 44 43.42 2.85 5.26
CA THR A 44 43.95 2.82 6.64
C THR A 44 44.51 4.16 7.10
N ASP A 45 44.77 5.07 6.17
CA ASP A 45 45.21 6.43 6.46
C ASP A 45 43.99 7.33 6.71
N LYS A 46 44.14 8.29 7.62
CA LYS A 46 43.05 9.19 8.02
C LYS A 46 42.76 10.30 7.01
N GLU A 47 43.68 10.60 6.10
CA GLU A 47 43.52 11.70 5.16
C GLU A 47 43.06 11.15 3.80
N LEU A 48 41.97 11.73 3.29
CA LEU A 48 41.46 11.50 1.94
C LEU A 48 41.94 12.61 1.00
N PHE A 49 42.22 12.25 -0.23
CA PHE A 49 42.71 13.11 -1.31
C PHE A 49 41.88 12.84 -2.56
N LEU A 50 41.81 13.79 -3.49
CA LEU A 50 41.07 13.60 -4.76
C LEU A 50 41.58 12.38 -5.53
N SER A 51 42.90 12.18 -5.52
CA SER A 51 43.53 11.04 -6.19
C SER A 51 43.10 9.66 -5.64
N ASP A 52 42.47 9.59 -4.47
CA ASP A 52 41.89 8.34 -3.97
C ASP A 52 40.60 7.94 -4.70
N PHE A 53 39.96 8.89 -5.39
CA PHE A 53 38.69 8.72 -6.09
C PHE A 53 38.85 8.64 -7.62
N ASP A 54 40.06 8.79 -8.16
CA ASP A 54 40.36 8.80 -9.60
C ASP A 54 39.80 7.59 -10.38
N GLU A 55 39.67 6.43 -9.73
CA GLU A 55 39.16 5.18 -10.32
C GLU A 55 37.82 4.72 -9.71
N ILE A 56 37.21 5.54 -8.85
CA ILE A 56 35.97 5.23 -8.14
C ILE A 56 34.81 5.90 -8.87
N THR A 57 33.85 5.09 -9.30
CA THR A 57 32.61 5.57 -9.95
C THR A 57 31.37 5.26 -9.12
N GLU A 58 31.48 4.41 -8.10
CA GLU A 58 30.35 3.97 -7.28
C GLU A 58 30.72 4.05 -5.80
N LEU A 59 29.78 4.51 -4.97
CA LEU A 59 29.93 4.52 -3.50
C LEU A 59 28.66 4.03 -2.81
N GLU A 60 28.84 3.11 -1.86
CA GLU A 60 27.79 2.58 -1.00
C GLU A 60 27.89 3.19 0.41
N LEU A 61 27.12 4.24 0.66
CA LEU A 61 27.18 5.02 1.90
C LEU A 61 25.90 4.88 2.74
N ALA A 62 25.18 3.77 2.59
CA ALA A 62 23.92 3.54 3.29
C ALA A 62 24.11 3.24 4.80
N GLY A 63 23.26 3.81 5.66
CA GLY A 63 23.19 3.44 7.08
C GLY A 63 24.33 3.96 7.98
N TYR A 64 25.13 4.92 7.51
CA TYR A 64 26.23 5.49 8.30
C TYR A 64 25.78 6.63 9.24
N GLY A 65 24.53 7.08 9.12
CA GLY A 65 23.96 8.20 9.86
C GLY A 65 24.54 9.55 9.46
N ILE A 66 24.95 9.71 8.20
CA ILE A 66 25.48 10.93 7.60
C ILE A 66 24.42 12.03 7.68
N VAL A 67 24.84 13.26 8.01
CA VAL A 67 23.97 14.43 8.16
C VAL A 67 24.25 15.49 7.09
N SER A 68 25.50 15.58 6.61
CA SER A 68 25.91 16.57 5.60
C SER A 68 26.80 15.94 4.53
N LEU A 69 26.58 16.37 3.29
CA LEU A 69 27.36 15.97 2.10
C LEU A 69 28.44 17.00 1.73
N ASP A 70 28.66 18.04 2.54
CA ASP A 70 29.66 19.07 2.23
C ASP A 70 31.05 18.45 2.04
N GLY A 71 31.67 18.76 0.91
CA GLY A 71 32.94 18.20 0.46
C GLY A 71 32.79 17.16 -0.65
N MET A 72 31.58 16.60 -0.86
CA MET A 72 31.32 15.66 -1.96
C MET A 72 31.28 16.32 -3.33
N GLU A 73 30.99 17.62 -3.41
CA GLU A 73 30.93 18.38 -4.67
C GLU A 73 32.24 18.33 -5.48
N SER A 74 33.36 18.02 -4.82
CA SER A 74 34.68 17.91 -5.47
C SER A 74 34.96 16.53 -6.07
N LEU A 75 34.11 15.52 -5.84
CA LEU A 75 34.30 14.13 -6.27
C LEU A 75 33.67 13.89 -7.66
N ASP A 76 34.30 14.45 -8.70
CA ASP A 76 33.76 14.52 -10.06
C ASP A 76 33.81 13.21 -10.86
N THR A 77 34.35 12.12 -10.29
CA THR A 77 34.42 10.79 -10.94
C THR A 77 33.22 9.90 -10.63
N LEU A 78 32.40 10.26 -9.65
CA LEU A 78 31.31 9.43 -9.16
C LEU A 78 30.10 9.46 -10.10
N GLU A 79 29.63 8.28 -10.48
CA GLU A 79 28.48 8.05 -11.35
C GLU A 79 27.27 7.54 -10.54
N ASN A 80 27.47 6.66 -9.54
CA ASN A 80 26.39 6.09 -8.74
C ASN A 80 26.67 6.23 -7.24
N ILE A 81 25.70 6.74 -6.47
CA ILE A 81 25.86 6.88 -5.01
C ILE A 81 24.61 6.38 -4.30
N SER A 82 24.78 5.45 -3.36
CA SER A 82 23.74 5.10 -2.41
C SER A 82 23.93 5.88 -1.10
N LEU A 83 22.95 6.70 -0.75
CA LEU A 83 22.89 7.48 0.49
C LEU A 83 21.75 7.01 1.41
N GLU A 84 21.25 5.79 1.18
CA GLU A 84 20.06 5.25 1.85
C GLU A 84 20.19 5.20 3.38
N GLU A 85 19.09 5.39 4.12
CA GLU A 85 19.04 5.25 5.59
C GLU A 85 20.08 6.13 6.33
N ASN A 86 20.15 7.41 5.98
CA ASN A 86 20.99 8.41 6.65
C ASN A 86 20.13 9.55 7.25
N GLU A 87 20.76 10.59 7.80
CA GLU A 87 20.11 11.76 8.40
C GLU A 87 20.34 13.04 7.54
N ILE A 88 20.43 12.89 6.22
CA ILE A 88 20.76 13.98 5.29
C ILE A 88 19.52 14.82 4.99
N HIS A 89 19.64 16.14 5.16
CA HIS A 89 18.59 17.10 4.80
C HIS A 89 18.93 17.94 3.57
N ASP A 90 20.20 18.04 3.17
CA ASP A 90 20.64 18.92 2.08
C ASP A 90 21.43 18.12 1.04
N PHE A 91 20.83 17.95 -0.13
CA PHE A 91 21.43 17.26 -1.28
C PHE A 91 22.01 18.24 -2.31
N SER A 92 22.06 19.54 -2.01
CA SER A 92 22.60 20.54 -2.93
C SER A 92 24.06 20.30 -3.35
N PRO A 93 24.96 19.68 -2.55
CA PRO A 93 26.29 19.32 -3.02
C PRO A 93 26.30 18.40 -4.24
N LEU A 94 25.25 17.59 -4.43
CA LEU A 94 25.13 16.68 -5.57
C LEU A 94 24.88 17.42 -6.90
N LEU A 95 24.38 18.67 -6.86
CA LEU A 95 24.13 19.47 -8.06
C LEU A 95 25.42 19.84 -8.82
N GLU A 96 26.56 19.84 -8.14
CA GLU A 96 27.86 20.18 -8.71
C GLU A 96 28.61 18.96 -9.28
N MET A 97 28.06 17.75 -9.09
CA MET A 97 28.70 16.49 -9.50
C MET A 97 28.37 16.15 -10.96
N GLU A 98 29.20 16.62 -11.90
CA GLU A 98 28.92 16.55 -13.35
C GLU A 98 28.77 15.13 -13.93
N MET A 99 29.36 14.12 -13.30
CA MET A 99 29.32 12.73 -13.76
C MET A 99 28.26 11.87 -13.07
N LEU A 100 27.52 12.43 -12.10
CA LEU A 100 26.51 11.68 -11.35
C LEU A 100 25.37 11.27 -12.30
N GLU A 101 25.13 9.97 -12.40
CA GLU A 101 24.07 9.37 -13.21
C GLU A 101 22.91 8.89 -12.32
N GLU A 102 23.21 8.40 -11.11
CA GLU A 102 22.21 7.83 -10.21
C GLU A 102 22.51 8.14 -8.74
N VAL A 103 21.47 8.47 -7.98
CA VAL A 103 21.55 8.59 -6.53
C VAL A 103 20.31 7.99 -5.86
N ASN A 104 20.53 7.17 -4.83
CA ASN A 104 19.48 6.70 -3.94
C ASN A 104 19.52 7.49 -2.64
N ILE A 105 18.44 8.22 -2.33
CA ILE A 105 18.31 9.07 -1.14
C ILE A 105 17.18 8.60 -0.22
N ASN A 106 16.64 7.41 -0.43
CA ASN A 106 15.59 6.82 0.42
C ASN A 106 16.02 6.72 1.89
N GLY A 107 15.05 6.77 2.81
CA GLY A 107 15.35 6.68 4.26
C GLY A 107 16.07 7.89 4.84
N ASN A 108 16.16 9.01 4.11
CA ASN A 108 16.64 10.29 4.64
C ASN A 108 15.46 11.20 5.06
N PRO A 109 15.65 12.08 6.05
CA PRO A 109 14.62 13.00 6.53
C PRO A 109 14.38 14.17 5.56
N ILE A 110 13.77 13.89 4.41
CA ILE A 110 13.47 14.87 3.37
C ILE A 110 12.10 15.50 3.64
N ASP A 111 12.12 16.77 4.05
CA ASP A 111 10.90 17.54 4.26
C ASP A 111 10.10 17.70 2.95
N ASP A 112 8.79 17.50 3.01
CA ASP A 112 7.88 17.73 1.87
C ASP A 112 7.60 19.22 1.68
N ASN A 113 8.62 19.98 1.29
CA ASN A 113 8.52 21.41 1.01
C ASN A 113 9.00 21.74 -0.42
N GLU A 114 8.64 22.94 -0.90
CA GLU A 114 8.99 23.39 -2.26
C GLU A 114 10.51 23.40 -2.50
N GLU A 115 11.32 23.60 -1.47
CA GLU A 115 12.79 23.65 -1.57
C GLU A 115 13.36 22.27 -1.89
N GLN A 116 13.01 21.24 -1.12
CA GLN A 116 13.44 19.86 -1.37
C GLN A 116 12.90 19.31 -2.69
N GLN A 117 11.63 19.57 -3.00
CA GLN A 117 11.05 19.14 -4.27
C GLN A 117 11.74 19.79 -5.46
N SER A 118 12.10 21.09 -5.35
CA SER A 118 12.84 21.79 -6.40
C SER A 118 14.24 21.22 -6.58
N LEU A 119 14.92 20.89 -5.48
CA LEU A 119 16.26 20.29 -5.51
C LEU A 119 16.27 18.92 -6.20
N ILE A 120 15.35 18.03 -5.83
CA ILE A 120 15.19 16.71 -6.47
C ILE A 120 14.84 16.85 -7.95
N GLN A 121 13.97 17.81 -8.28
CA GLN A 121 13.62 18.11 -9.66
C GLN A 121 14.83 18.64 -10.45
N GLU A 122 15.67 19.49 -9.85
CA GLU A 122 16.88 20.04 -10.48
C GLU A 122 17.89 18.93 -10.78
N LEU A 123 18.14 18.01 -9.84
CA LEU A 123 18.96 16.81 -10.08
C LEU A 123 18.44 15.99 -11.28
N ARG A 124 17.12 15.76 -11.33
CA ARG A 124 16.49 15.05 -12.46
C ARG A 124 16.63 15.80 -13.79
N GLU A 125 16.58 17.13 -13.77
CA GLU A 125 16.80 17.97 -14.96
C GLU A 125 18.25 17.95 -15.45
N LEU A 126 19.21 17.73 -14.55
CA LEU A 126 20.61 17.47 -14.88
C LEU A 126 20.84 16.07 -15.46
N GLY A 127 19.83 15.20 -15.44
CA GLY A 127 19.89 13.84 -15.97
C GLY A 127 20.18 12.77 -14.92
N VAL A 128 20.24 13.15 -13.64
CA VAL A 128 20.45 12.21 -12.52
C VAL A 128 19.16 11.43 -12.27
N THR A 129 19.26 10.12 -12.22
CA THR A 129 18.19 9.25 -11.72
C THR A 129 18.17 9.31 -10.20
N VAL A 130 17.21 10.05 -9.64
CA VAL A 130 17.02 10.16 -8.18
C VAL A 130 16.01 9.12 -7.71
N GLN A 131 16.49 8.08 -7.02
CA GLN A 131 15.63 7.16 -6.27
C GLN A 131 15.23 7.84 -4.96
N TYR A 132 13.99 8.34 -4.94
CA TYR A 132 13.37 8.92 -3.76
C TYR A 132 11.89 8.58 -3.76
N GLU A 133 11.47 7.88 -2.72
CA GLU A 133 10.10 7.56 -2.43
C GLU A 133 9.68 8.31 -1.17
N LYS A 134 8.75 9.25 -1.35
CA LYS A 134 8.19 10.03 -0.25
C LYS A 134 7.53 9.09 0.77
N GLU A 135 7.92 9.20 2.03
CA GLU A 135 7.25 8.51 3.13
C GLU A 135 5.80 9.00 3.24
N ILE A 136 4.84 8.07 3.30
CA ILE A 136 3.43 8.42 3.44
C ILE A 136 3.12 8.60 4.92
N THR A 137 3.01 9.87 5.33
CA THR A 137 2.75 10.26 6.72
C THR A 137 1.27 10.45 7.04
N GLY A 138 0.42 10.59 6.02
CA GLY A 138 -0.97 11.01 6.15
C GLY A 138 -1.14 12.52 6.22
N SER A 139 -2.39 12.94 6.39
CA SER A 139 -2.78 14.34 6.61
C SER A 139 -3.57 14.47 7.92
N PRO A 140 -3.39 15.53 8.72
CA PRO A 140 -4.21 15.77 9.92
C PRO A 140 -5.72 15.83 9.63
N ASP A 141 -6.09 16.30 8.44
CA ASP A 141 -7.47 16.37 7.94
C ASP A 141 -7.76 15.28 6.89
N GLY A 142 -6.93 14.23 6.80
CA GLY A 142 -7.10 13.13 5.85
C GLY A 142 -8.32 12.25 6.19
N PRO A 143 -8.97 11.62 5.19
CA PRO A 143 -10.18 10.81 5.39
C PRO A 143 -9.88 9.43 6.01
N GLY A 144 -10.94 8.63 6.23
CA GLY A 144 -10.85 7.22 6.63
C GLY A 144 -11.20 6.92 8.08
N GLY A 145 -11.93 7.82 8.76
CA GLY A 145 -12.32 7.68 10.16
C GLY A 145 -13.10 6.41 10.42
N TYR A 146 -12.43 5.42 11.01
CA TYR A 146 -12.88 4.11 11.52
C TYR A 146 -11.65 3.40 12.09
N LEU A 147 -10.91 4.06 12.98
CA LEU A 147 -9.71 3.51 13.61
C LEU A 147 -9.93 3.30 15.09
N TRP A 148 -9.75 2.06 15.54
CA TRP A 148 -9.72 1.71 16.96
C TRP A 148 -8.39 1.06 17.35
N LYS A 149 -8.09 1.07 18.65
CA LYS A 149 -6.94 0.43 19.25
C LYS A 149 -7.38 -0.46 20.40
N VAL A 150 -6.76 -1.65 20.48
CA VAL A 150 -6.91 -2.58 21.59
C VAL A 150 -5.51 -2.97 22.07
N GLU A 151 -5.30 -2.94 23.38
CA GLU A 151 -4.01 -3.30 23.99
C GLU A 151 -4.20 -4.44 24.99
N ASN A 152 -3.29 -5.41 24.96
CA ASN A 152 -3.20 -6.46 25.96
C ASN A 152 -1.72 -6.81 26.23
N GLY A 153 -1.24 -6.46 27.43
CA GLY A 153 0.18 -6.61 27.76
C GLY A 153 1.04 -5.69 26.89
N ASP A 154 2.03 -6.26 26.22
CA ASP A 154 2.89 -5.54 25.28
C ASP A 154 2.38 -5.63 23.82
N THR A 155 1.23 -6.28 23.60
CA THR A 155 0.63 -6.46 22.26
C THR A 155 -0.39 -5.37 21.96
N THR A 156 -0.29 -4.77 20.78
CA THR A 156 -1.22 -3.74 20.29
C THR A 156 -1.91 -4.24 19.02
N VAL A 157 -3.22 -4.07 18.94
CA VAL A 157 -4.01 -4.33 17.74
C VAL A 157 -4.73 -3.06 17.34
N TYR A 158 -4.41 -2.55 16.16
CA TYR A 158 -5.18 -1.51 15.49
C TYR A 158 -6.24 -2.16 14.61
N LEU A 159 -7.46 -1.64 14.70
CA LEU A 159 -8.64 -2.10 13.97
C LEU A 159 -9.04 -0.99 13.00
N GLN A 160 -8.68 -1.11 11.73
CA GLN A 160 -8.97 -0.12 10.70
C GLN A 160 -10.10 -0.62 9.80
N GLY A 161 -11.21 0.12 9.78
CA GLY A 161 -12.30 -0.09 8.82
C GLY A 161 -11.86 0.27 7.40
N THR A 162 -12.16 -0.58 6.42
CA THR A 162 -11.85 -0.32 5.01
C THR A 162 -13.09 -0.15 4.16
N ILE A 163 -12.92 0.55 3.05
CA ILE A 163 -13.84 0.51 1.90
C ILE A 163 -13.08 -0.08 0.71
N HIS A 164 -13.65 -1.12 0.08
CA HIS A 164 -13.03 -1.83 -1.05
C HIS A 164 -12.95 -1.00 -2.33
N LEU A 165 -13.67 0.12 -2.37
CA LEU A 165 -13.87 0.95 -3.54
C LEU A 165 -13.57 2.40 -3.19
N GLY A 166 -12.68 3.02 -3.93
CA GLY A 166 -12.30 4.42 -3.72
C GLY A 166 -11.82 5.10 -4.99
N LYS A 167 -11.62 6.41 -4.85
CA LYS A 167 -11.05 7.31 -5.86
C LYS A 167 -9.68 7.78 -5.37
N GLU A 168 -8.84 8.30 -6.27
CA GLU A 168 -7.51 8.82 -5.91
C GLU A 168 -7.56 9.87 -4.79
N GLU A 169 -8.64 10.65 -4.72
CA GLU A 169 -8.88 11.68 -3.71
C GLU A 169 -9.04 11.13 -2.27
N LEU A 170 -9.19 9.81 -2.12
CA LEU A 170 -9.24 9.16 -0.81
C LEU A 170 -7.88 9.15 -0.10
N PHE A 171 -6.79 9.36 -0.84
CA PHE A 171 -5.43 9.27 -0.30
C PHE A 171 -4.70 10.62 -0.36
N PRO A 172 -3.80 10.90 0.60
CA PRO A 172 -3.45 10.04 1.74
C PRO A 172 -4.54 10.06 2.83
N LEU A 173 -4.60 8.99 3.63
CA LEU A 173 -5.52 8.89 4.76
C LEU A 173 -5.08 9.77 5.94
N ASN A 174 -5.86 9.76 7.01
CA ASN A 174 -5.51 10.46 8.24
C ASN A 174 -4.13 10.04 8.80
N GLU A 175 -3.38 10.99 9.35
CA GLU A 175 -2.04 10.75 9.92
C GLU A 175 -2.03 9.70 11.04
N GLU A 176 -3.11 9.56 11.82
CA GLU A 176 -3.23 8.54 12.87
C GLU A 176 -3.34 7.13 12.28
N ILE A 177 -4.09 6.97 11.17
CA ILE A 177 -4.22 5.69 10.45
C ILE A 177 -2.88 5.30 9.83
N GLU A 178 -2.24 6.28 9.18
CA GLU A 178 -0.94 6.10 8.55
C GLU A 178 0.14 5.75 9.57
N SER A 179 0.09 6.38 10.75
CA SER A 179 0.97 6.08 11.89
C SER A 179 0.74 4.67 12.44
N ALA A 180 -0.52 4.26 12.61
CA ALA A 180 -0.88 2.92 13.04
C ALA A 180 -0.31 1.85 12.10
N TYR A 181 -0.49 2.00 10.77
CA TYR A 181 0.11 1.11 9.78
C TYR A 181 1.64 1.08 9.86
N ARG A 182 2.31 2.25 9.96
CA ARG A 182 3.78 2.31 10.05
C ARG A 182 4.29 1.58 11.28
N SER A 183 3.61 1.73 12.41
CA SER A 183 3.98 1.10 13.68
C SER A 183 3.77 -0.42 13.72
N ALA A 184 2.99 -0.97 12.78
CA ALA A 184 2.62 -2.37 12.79
C ALA A 184 3.72 -3.29 12.26
N ASP A 185 3.91 -4.43 12.93
CA ASP A 185 4.78 -5.51 12.48
C ASP A 185 4.05 -6.44 11.50
N VAL A 186 2.74 -6.60 11.68
CA VAL A 186 1.89 -7.56 10.96
C VAL A 186 0.64 -6.86 10.42
N ILE A 187 0.34 -7.08 9.15
CA ILE A 187 -0.89 -6.64 8.49
C ILE A 187 -1.85 -7.81 8.40
N VAL A 188 -3.09 -7.59 8.83
CA VAL A 188 -4.10 -8.64 8.98
C VAL A 188 -5.34 -8.28 8.15
N PRO A 189 -5.38 -8.64 6.86
CA PRO A 189 -6.54 -8.40 6.01
C PRO A 189 -7.63 -9.47 6.21
N GLU A 190 -8.84 -9.22 5.69
CA GLU A 190 -9.81 -10.30 5.47
C GLU A 190 -9.21 -11.38 4.56
N ILE A 191 -8.73 -10.98 3.38
CA ILE A 191 -8.11 -11.86 2.39
C ILE A 191 -6.78 -11.25 1.95
N ASP A 192 -5.74 -12.09 1.84
CA ASP A 192 -4.48 -11.71 1.21
C ASP A 192 -4.61 -11.77 -0.32
N LEU A 193 -4.93 -10.63 -0.94
CA LEU A 193 -5.02 -10.48 -2.39
C LEU A 193 -3.65 -10.54 -3.10
N THR A 194 -2.56 -10.37 -2.36
CA THR A 194 -1.20 -10.25 -2.92
C THR A 194 -0.58 -11.61 -3.25
N ARG A 195 -1.09 -12.68 -2.61
CA ARG A 195 -0.57 -14.06 -2.75
C ARG A 195 -1.58 -15.02 -3.36
N ILE A 196 -2.55 -14.50 -4.10
CA ILE A 196 -3.57 -15.32 -4.78
C ILE A 196 -2.97 -16.10 -5.95
N ASN A 197 -3.30 -17.39 -6.02
CA ASN A 197 -3.06 -18.21 -7.20
C ASN A 197 -4.26 -18.08 -8.17
N PRO A 198 -4.08 -17.49 -9.37
CA PRO A 198 -5.20 -17.30 -10.31
C PRO A 198 -5.86 -18.62 -10.75
N PHE A 199 -5.10 -19.72 -10.77
CA PHE A 199 -5.65 -21.03 -11.11
C PHE A 199 -6.59 -21.56 -10.01
N GLU A 200 -6.26 -21.31 -8.75
CA GLU A 200 -7.07 -21.72 -7.61
C GLU A 200 -8.38 -20.94 -7.56
N VAL A 201 -8.32 -19.61 -7.71
CA VAL A 201 -9.54 -18.78 -7.79
C VAL A 201 -10.40 -19.18 -8.99
N GLN A 202 -9.81 -19.42 -10.16
CA GLN A 202 -10.56 -19.90 -11.32
C GLN A 202 -11.25 -21.25 -11.04
N GLN A 203 -10.58 -22.17 -10.35
CA GLN A 203 -11.15 -23.47 -9.98
C GLN A 203 -12.32 -23.29 -9.01
N ILE A 204 -12.17 -22.47 -7.97
CA ILE A 204 -13.23 -22.14 -7.01
C ILE A 204 -14.44 -21.51 -7.74
N THR A 205 -14.22 -20.54 -8.62
CA THR A 205 -15.28 -19.92 -9.43
C THR A 205 -16.01 -20.94 -10.29
N MET A 206 -15.29 -21.87 -10.93
CA MET A 206 -15.92 -22.92 -11.73
C MET A 206 -16.75 -23.88 -10.87
N ASP A 207 -16.20 -24.33 -9.74
CA ASP A 207 -16.84 -25.33 -8.89
C ASP A 207 -18.08 -24.78 -8.17
N LEU A 208 -18.01 -23.55 -7.65
CA LEU A 208 -19.09 -22.93 -6.89
C LEU A 208 -20.06 -22.15 -7.78
N GLY A 209 -19.55 -21.46 -8.79
CA GLY A 209 -20.25 -20.40 -9.50
C GLY A 209 -20.82 -20.77 -10.86
N THR A 210 -20.59 -21.99 -11.37
CA THR A 210 -21.06 -22.38 -12.72
C THR A 210 -21.93 -23.64 -12.72
N TYR A 211 -22.80 -23.76 -13.72
CA TYR A 211 -23.59 -24.95 -13.99
C TYR A 211 -22.74 -26.04 -14.66
N GLN A 212 -22.74 -27.24 -14.07
CA GLN A 212 -21.94 -28.38 -14.53
C GLN A 212 -22.79 -29.47 -15.22
N ASP A 213 -24.10 -29.31 -15.26
CA ASP A 213 -25.06 -30.27 -15.84
C ASP A 213 -25.39 -29.97 -17.31
N GLY A 214 -24.79 -28.93 -17.87
CA GLY A 214 -25.00 -28.46 -19.25
C GLY A 214 -26.22 -27.56 -19.43
N THR A 215 -26.91 -27.18 -18.35
CA THR A 215 -27.90 -26.10 -18.37
C THR A 215 -27.22 -24.74 -18.39
N THR A 216 -27.98 -23.70 -18.77
CA THR A 216 -27.51 -22.31 -18.77
C THR A 216 -28.38 -21.46 -17.86
N ILE A 217 -27.95 -20.23 -17.57
CA ILE A 217 -28.74 -19.28 -16.76
C ILE A 217 -30.18 -19.12 -17.26
N GLN A 218 -30.41 -19.22 -18.57
CA GLN A 218 -31.74 -19.14 -19.17
C GLN A 218 -32.71 -20.22 -18.65
N ASP A 219 -32.19 -21.38 -18.27
CA ASP A 219 -33.00 -22.50 -17.76
C ASP A 219 -33.44 -22.30 -16.30
N HIS A 220 -32.78 -21.40 -15.56
CA HIS A 220 -32.94 -21.24 -14.10
C HIS A 220 -33.61 -19.94 -13.67
N ILE A 221 -33.80 -18.99 -14.59
CA ILE A 221 -34.41 -17.69 -14.28
C ILE A 221 -35.68 -17.40 -15.12
N PRO A 222 -36.58 -16.53 -14.64
CA PRO A 222 -37.73 -16.09 -15.43
C PRO A 222 -37.31 -15.44 -16.77
N ALA A 223 -38.14 -15.60 -17.80
CA ALA A 223 -37.83 -15.09 -19.14
C ALA A 223 -37.73 -13.56 -19.23
N GLU A 224 -38.46 -12.85 -18.36
CA GLU A 224 -38.37 -11.38 -18.22
C GLU A 224 -37.01 -11.00 -17.64
N LEU A 225 -36.63 -11.59 -16.51
CA LEU A 225 -35.32 -11.39 -15.89
C LEU A 225 -34.15 -11.72 -16.83
N TYR A 226 -34.26 -12.78 -17.64
CA TYR A 226 -33.23 -13.10 -18.64
C TYR A 226 -33.08 -11.99 -19.69
N THR A 227 -34.16 -11.32 -20.05
CA THR A 227 -34.14 -10.20 -21.01
C THR A 227 -33.45 -8.99 -20.40
N ASP A 228 -33.74 -8.69 -19.13
CA ASP A 228 -33.13 -7.58 -18.39
C ASP A 228 -31.63 -7.84 -18.19
N LEU A 229 -31.26 -9.01 -17.68
CA LEU A 229 -29.88 -9.46 -17.55
C LEU A 229 -29.11 -9.30 -18.86
N LYS A 230 -29.67 -9.79 -19.97
CA LYS A 230 -29.01 -9.69 -21.28
C LYS A 230 -28.77 -8.23 -21.67
N THR A 231 -29.74 -7.37 -21.44
CA THR A 231 -29.64 -5.94 -21.76
C THR A 231 -28.55 -5.27 -20.93
N THR A 232 -28.56 -5.46 -19.61
CA THR A 232 -27.56 -4.91 -18.69
C THR A 232 -26.14 -5.37 -19.04
N MET A 233 -25.96 -6.66 -19.33
CA MET A 233 -24.65 -7.21 -19.69
C MET A 233 -24.13 -6.66 -21.03
N GLU A 234 -25.01 -6.46 -22.02
CA GLU A 234 -24.68 -5.83 -23.29
C GLU A 234 -24.28 -4.35 -23.11
N GLU A 235 -24.97 -3.61 -22.23
CA GLU A 235 -24.65 -2.22 -21.89
C GLU A 235 -23.30 -2.10 -21.17
N LEU A 236 -22.98 -3.05 -20.28
CA LEU A 236 -21.68 -3.17 -19.60
C LEU A 236 -20.58 -3.79 -20.49
N GLY A 237 -20.87 -4.08 -21.75
CA GLY A 237 -19.88 -4.52 -22.74
C GLY A 237 -19.46 -5.99 -22.66
N LEU A 238 -20.15 -6.83 -21.88
CA LEU A 238 -19.88 -8.26 -21.76
C LEU A 238 -21.02 -9.09 -22.39
N PRO A 239 -20.81 -9.74 -23.55
CA PRO A 239 -21.83 -10.59 -24.15
C PRO A 239 -22.23 -11.74 -23.22
N LEU A 240 -23.53 -11.90 -22.96
CA LEU A 240 -24.04 -12.93 -22.03
C LEU A 240 -23.63 -14.36 -22.45
N GLU A 241 -23.43 -14.61 -23.75
CA GLU A 241 -22.95 -15.89 -24.26
C GLU A 241 -21.57 -16.31 -23.71
N MET A 242 -20.76 -15.37 -23.23
CA MET A 242 -19.45 -15.68 -22.61
C MET A 242 -19.58 -16.21 -21.17
N VAL A 243 -20.70 -15.92 -20.52
CA VAL A 243 -20.95 -16.24 -19.10
C VAL A 243 -22.28 -16.97 -18.89
N GLU A 244 -22.85 -17.57 -19.95
CA GLU A 244 -24.17 -18.23 -19.91
C GLU A 244 -24.24 -19.42 -18.94
N THR A 245 -23.09 -19.94 -18.52
CA THR A 245 -22.97 -21.03 -17.56
C THR A 245 -22.90 -20.55 -16.11
N TYR A 246 -22.82 -19.25 -15.86
CA TYR A 246 -22.72 -18.71 -14.51
C TYR A 246 -24.06 -18.85 -13.78
N LYS A 247 -23.98 -19.12 -12.48
CA LYS A 247 -25.13 -19.11 -11.56
C LYS A 247 -25.53 -17.67 -11.24
N PRO A 248 -26.78 -17.43 -10.77
CA PRO A 248 -27.27 -16.07 -10.55
C PRO A 248 -26.42 -15.24 -9.58
N TRP A 249 -25.92 -15.82 -8.48
CA TRP A 249 -25.06 -15.11 -7.53
C TRP A 249 -23.76 -14.59 -8.18
N LEU A 250 -23.11 -15.41 -9.01
CA LEU A 250 -21.86 -15.04 -9.67
C LEU A 250 -22.11 -13.96 -10.73
N LEU A 251 -23.26 -14.01 -11.42
CA LEU A 251 -23.67 -12.96 -12.34
C LEU A 251 -23.94 -11.64 -11.60
N SER A 252 -24.60 -11.68 -10.45
CA SER A 252 -24.80 -10.51 -9.59
C SER A 252 -23.47 -9.85 -9.22
N SER A 253 -22.49 -10.63 -8.74
CA SER A 253 -21.15 -10.11 -8.43
C SER A 253 -20.40 -9.61 -9.68
N THR A 254 -20.57 -10.27 -10.82
CA THR A 254 -19.92 -9.86 -12.10
C THR A 254 -20.47 -8.51 -12.57
N ILE A 255 -21.78 -8.29 -12.46
CA ILE A 255 -22.43 -7.04 -12.85
C ILE A 255 -21.93 -5.89 -11.99
N GLN A 256 -21.90 -6.07 -10.66
CA GLN A 256 -21.37 -5.07 -9.73
C GLN A 256 -19.91 -4.71 -10.04
N GLN A 257 -19.05 -5.70 -10.30
CA GLN A 257 -17.65 -5.47 -10.67
C GLN A 257 -17.53 -4.65 -11.97
N LEU A 258 -18.33 -4.97 -12.99
CA LEU A 258 -18.33 -4.22 -14.25
C LEU A 258 -18.82 -2.78 -14.06
N MET A 259 -19.85 -2.55 -13.25
CA MET A 259 -20.34 -1.21 -12.94
C MET A 259 -19.30 -0.36 -12.21
N VAL A 260 -18.66 -0.93 -11.17
CA VAL A 260 -17.56 -0.29 -10.44
C VAL A 260 -16.43 0.13 -11.39
N GLN A 261 -16.03 -0.76 -12.30
CA GLN A 261 -14.98 -0.50 -13.28
C GLN A 261 -15.38 0.64 -14.24
N GLU A 262 -16.63 0.65 -14.71
CA GLU A 262 -17.13 1.68 -15.63
C GLU A 262 -17.21 3.06 -14.95
N ILE A 263 -17.59 3.13 -13.67
CA ILE A 263 -17.68 4.38 -12.89
C ILE A 263 -16.28 4.88 -12.46
N GLY A 264 -15.26 4.02 -12.48
CA GLY A 264 -13.87 4.39 -12.20
C GLY A 264 -13.51 4.40 -10.71
N PHE A 265 -14.21 3.60 -9.90
CA PHE A 265 -13.77 3.28 -8.54
C PHE A 265 -12.78 2.11 -8.64
N ILE A 266 -11.51 2.37 -8.33
CA ILE A 266 -10.43 1.40 -8.57
C ILE A 266 -9.46 1.22 -7.41
N ASN A 267 -9.50 2.09 -6.39
CA ASN A 267 -8.50 2.10 -5.32
C ASN A 267 -9.17 1.91 -3.95
N GLY A 268 -9.26 0.66 -3.49
CA GLY A 268 -9.72 0.32 -2.14
C GLY A 268 -8.67 0.63 -1.06
N VAL A 269 -9.13 0.84 0.17
CA VAL A 269 -8.23 1.10 1.32
C VAL A 269 -7.47 -0.15 1.74
N ASP A 270 -8.14 -1.30 1.65
CA ASP A 270 -7.55 -2.63 1.80
C ASP A 270 -6.44 -2.89 0.78
N GLU A 271 -6.69 -2.63 -0.51
CA GLU A 271 -5.67 -2.79 -1.56
C GLU A 271 -4.49 -1.82 -1.34
N TYR A 272 -4.77 -0.59 -0.94
CA TYR A 272 -3.74 0.41 -0.62
C TYR A 272 -2.78 -0.08 0.46
N PHE A 273 -3.30 -0.58 1.58
CA PHE A 273 -2.44 -1.09 2.67
C PHE A 273 -1.77 -2.41 2.32
N LEU A 274 -2.42 -3.31 1.57
CA LEU A 274 -1.79 -4.55 1.11
C LEU A 274 -0.63 -4.30 0.14
N ALA A 275 -0.80 -3.38 -0.81
CA ALA A 275 0.26 -3.00 -1.74
C ALA A 275 1.47 -2.42 -0.99
N ARG A 276 1.23 -1.61 0.04
CA ARG A 276 2.30 -1.09 0.91
C ARG A 276 2.92 -2.17 1.78
N ALA A 277 2.14 -3.10 2.32
CA ALA A 277 2.65 -4.18 3.16
C ALA A 277 3.68 -5.04 2.41
N VAL A 278 3.41 -5.33 1.13
CA VAL A 278 4.34 -6.04 0.24
C VAL A 278 5.62 -5.25 0.02
N LYS A 279 5.49 -3.94 -0.21
CA LYS A 279 6.62 -3.05 -0.47
C LYS A 279 7.50 -2.87 0.78
N ASP A 280 6.88 -2.72 1.94
CA ASP A 280 7.53 -2.52 3.24
C ASP A 280 7.97 -3.86 3.88
N GLU A 281 7.82 -4.98 3.14
CA GLU A 281 8.15 -6.34 3.57
C GLU A 281 7.52 -6.76 4.91
N LYS A 282 6.34 -6.24 5.22
CA LYS A 282 5.58 -6.58 6.44
C LYS A 282 5.00 -7.98 6.34
N GLU A 283 4.88 -8.66 7.49
CA GLU A 283 4.19 -9.95 7.56
C GLU A 283 2.69 -9.76 7.27
N ILE A 284 2.10 -10.64 6.45
CA ILE A 284 0.67 -10.61 6.12
C ILE A 284 0.02 -11.91 6.60
N ILE A 285 -1.00 -11.81 7.44
CA ILE A 285 -1.78 -12.94 7.97
C ILE A 285 -3.27 -12.69 7.66
N PRO A 286 -3.86 -13.36 6.65
CA PRO A 286 -5.27 -13.19 6.36
C PRO A 286 -6.17 -13.86 7.39
N LEU A 287 -7.33 -13.27 7.65
CA LEU A 287 -8.37 -13.82 8.54
C LEU A 287 -9.23 -14.89 7.86
N GLU A 288 -9.34 -14.83 6.53
CA GLU A 288 -10.22 -15.64 5.72
C GLU A 288 -9.57 -16.04 4.39
N THR A 289 -10.19 -17.00 3.71
CA THR A 289 -9.85 -17.42 2.36
C THR A 289 -10.90 -16.98 1.35
N VAL A 290 -10.49 -16.93 0.07
CA VAL A 290 -11.41 -16.64 -1.05
C VAL A 290 -12.56 -17.66 -1.12
N GLU A 291 -12.28 -18.93 -0.84
CA GLU A 291 -13.30 -19.99 -0.86
C GLU A 291 -14.36 -19.77 0.22
N GLU A 292 -13.94 -19.40 1.44
CA GLU A 292 -14.86 -19.11 2.55
C GLU A 292 -15.80 -17.96 2.21
N GLN A 293 -15.30 -16.87 1.60
CA GLN A 293 -16.17 -15.77 1.18
C GLN A 293 -17.12 -16.16 0.04
N PHE A 294 -16.65 -16.94 -0.94
CA PHE A 294 -17.49 -17.34 -2.08
C PHE A 294 -18.63 -18.28 -1.66
N ILE A 295 -18.38 -19.14 -0.66
CA ILE A 295 -19.38 -20.08 -0.15
C ILE A 295 -20.60 -19.35 0.44
N ILE A 296 -20.42 -18.18 1.05
CA ILE A 296 -21.52 -17.38 1.63
C ILE A 296 -22.60 -17.11 0.58
N PHE A 297 -22.19 -16.76 -0.63
CA PHE A 297 -23.10 -16.51 -1.75
C PHE A 297 -23.55 -17.82 -2.41
N ALA A 298 -22.64 -18.77 -2.61
CA ALA A 298 -22.90 -19.99 -3.36
C ALA A 298 -23.82 -20.99 -2.64
N ASP A 299 -23.87 -20.98 -1.31
CA ASP A 299 -24.66 -21.91 -0.49
C ASP A 299 -26.10 -21.41 -0.21
N THR A 300 -26.44 -20.20 -0.64
CA THR A 300 -27.82 -19.69 -0.62
C THR A 300 -28.75 -20.51 -1.53
N SER A 301 -30.08 -20.46 -1.31
CA SER A 301 -30.99 -21.22 -2.16
C SER A 301 -30.99 -20.68 -3.60
N PRO A 302 -31.30 -21.53 -4.59
CA PRO A 302 -31.43 -21.07 -5.97
C PRO A 302 -32.44 -19.92 -6.13
N GLN A 303 -33.49 -19.85 -5.29
CA GLN A 303 -34.47 -18.77 -5.34
C GLN A 303 -33.87 -17.45 -4.88
N TYR A 304 -33.09 -17.47 -3.81
CA TYR A 304 -32.45 -16.27 -3.28
C TYR A 304 -31.30 -15.79 -4.16
N GLN A 305 -30.54 -16.70 -4.79
CA GLN A 305 -29.59 -16.30 -5.83
C GLN A 305 -30.27 -15.56 -6.99
N VAL A 306 -31.48 -15.98 -7.37
CA VAL A 306 -32.27 -15.26 -8.39
C VAL A 306 -32.70 -13.88 -7.88
N GLN A 307 -33.14 -13.76 -6.62
CA GLN A 307 -33.44 -12.46 -6.01
C GLN A 307 -32.22 -11.53 -6.00
N MET A 308 -31.05 -12.02 -5.58
CA MET A 308 -29.80 -11.27 -5.62
C MET A 308 -29.43 -10.79 -7.03
N LEU A 309 -29.74 -11.60 -8.05
CA LEU A 309 -29.55 -11.20 -9.44
C LEU A 309 -30.54 -10.09 -9.82
N GLU A 310 -31.82 -10.24 -9.47
CA GLU A 310 -32.85 -9.21 -9.71
C GLU A 310 -32.44 -7.86 -9.09
N GLU A 311 -31.97 -7.87 -7.84
CA GLU A 311 -31.52 -6.68 -7.12
C GLU A 311 -30.25 -6.05 -7.70
N SER A 312 -29.40 -6.82 -8.37
CA SER A 312 -28.18 -6.30 -9.02
C SER A 312 -28.42 -5.58 -10.35
N LEU A 313 -29.60 -5.74 -10.96
CA LEU A 313 -29.93 -5.15 -12.26
C LEU A 313 -30.46 -3.71 -12.12
N ILE A 314 -29.77 -2.90 -11.32
CA ILE A 314 -30.05 -1.47 -11.17
C ILE A 314 -29.35 -0.66 -12.27
N ASP A 315 -29.85 0.56 -12.48
CA ASP A 315 -29.25 1.50 -13.43
C ASP A 315 -27.91 2.04 -12.90
N ILE A 316 -26.92 2.16 -13.78
CA ILE A 316 -25.55 2.55 -13.41
C ILE A 316 -25.47 3.95 -12.79
N ASP A 317 -26.32 4.90 -13.20
CA ASP A 317 -26.34 6.25 -12.60
C ASP A 317 -26.87 6.19 -11.16
N THR A 318 -27.81 5.28 -10.88
CA THR A 318 -28.34 5.05 -9.53
C THR A 318 -27.28 4.41 -8.64
N TYR A 319 -26.59 3.39 -9.16
CA TYR A 319 -25.50 2.72 -8.44
C TYR A 319 -24.34 3.68 -8.13
N GLU A 320 -23.97 4.55 -9.08
CA GLU A 320 -22.97 5.60 -8.84
C GLU A 320 -23.40 6.57 -7.73
N GLU A 321 -24.67 6.98 -7.71
CA GLU A 321 -25.19 7.87 -6.65
C GLU A 321 -25.08 7.23 -5.26
N GLU A 322 -25.43 5.94 -5.16
CA GLU A 322 -25.34 5.17 -3.91
C GLU A 322 -23.90 4.97 -3.45
N LEU A 323 -22.99 4.58 -4.35
CA LEU A 323 -21.56 4.43 -4.03
C LEU A 323 -20.93 5.75 -3.57
N ASN A 324 -21.27 6.88 -4.20
CA ASN A 324 -20.73 8.17 -3.78
C ASN A 324 -21.24 8.58 -2.38
N LYS A 325 -22.47 8.19 -1.98
CA LYS A 325 -22.96 8.41 -0.61
C LYS A 325 -22.17 7.59 0.41
N LEU A 326 -21.90 6.32 0.11
CA LEU A 326 -21.09 5.44 0.96
C LEU A 326 -19.65 5.96 1.09
N LEU A 327 -19.04 6.35 -0.03
CA LEU A 327 -17.69 6.93 0.00
C LEU A 327 -17.65 8.23 0.81
N ALA A 328 -18.65 9.11 0.69
CA ALA A 328 -18.72 10.33 1.47
C ALA A 328 -18.85 10.03 2.98
N ALA A 329 -19.73 9.10 3.37
CA ALA A 329 -19.86 8.67 4.76
C ALA A 329 -18.55 8.08 5.29
N TYR A 330 -17.84 7.31 4.47
CA TYR A 330 -16.53 6.76 4.82
C TYR A 330 -15.47 7.84 5.03
N MET A 331 -15.41 8.81 4.13
CA MET A 331 -14.45 9.90 4.22
C MET A 331 -14.68 10.79 5.45
N GLU A 332 -15.93 10.96 5.86
CA GLU A 332 -16.33 11.74 7.04
C GLU A 332 -16.25 10.96 8.37
N GLY A 333 -16.07 9.63 8.32
CA GLY A 333 -16.14 8.75 9.49
C GLY A 333 -17.53 8.73 10.14
N ASP A 334 -18.58 8.97 9.36
CA ASP A 334 -19.95 9.09 9.87
C ASP A 334 -20.62 7.71 9.93
N ILE A 335 -20.54 7.06 11.11
CA ILE A 335 -21.13 5.74 11.38
C ILE A 335 -22.65 5.72 11.09
N ASP A 336 -23.38 6.76 11.51
CA ASP A 336 -24.84 6.81 11.36
C ASP A 336 -25.24 6.93 9.88
N ASN A 337 -24.55 7.79 9.12
CA ASN A 337 -24.78 7.91 7.68
C ASN A 337 -24.33 6.66 6.91
N MET A 338 -23.24 6.00 7.33
CA MET A 338 -22.81 4.74 6.73
C MET A 338 -23.87 3.65 6.89
N LEU A 339 -24.35 3.41 8.11
CA LEU A 339 -25.39 2.41 8.37
C LEU A 339 -26.71 2.76 7.69
N SER A 340 -27.17 4.01 7.79
CA SER A 340 -28.44 4.41 7.18
C SER A 340 -28.42 4.38 5.66
N SER A 341 -27.27 4.63 5.00
CA SER A 341 -27.14 4.51 3.55
C SER A 341 -27.26 3.06 3.06
N LEU A 342 -26.83 2.10 3.87
CA LEU A 342 -26.91 0.66 3.56
C LEU A 342 -28.25 0.03 3.94
N MET A 343 -28.90 0.57 4.98
CA MET A 343 -30.15 0.04 5.52
C MET A 343 -31.38 0.86 5.12
N ALA A 344 -31.24 1.84 4.22
CA ALA A 344 -32.29 2.81 3.88
C ALA A 344 -33.63 2.17 3.50
N ASP A 345 -33.58 1.01 2.82
CA ASP A 345 -34.78 0.29 2.37
C ASP A 345 -35.21 -0.85 3.32
N ALA A 346 -34.37 -1.19 4.32
CA ALA A 346 -34.61 -2.29 5.25
C ALA A 346 -35.59 -1.93 6.38
N GLU A 347 -35.83 -0.64 6.65
CA GLU A 347 -36.72 -0.21 7.75
C GLU A 347 -38.22 -0.46 7.46
N GLU A 348 -38.62 -0.69 6.20
CA GLU A 348 -40.04 -0.79 5.81
C GLU A 348 -40.56 -2.24 5.66
N VAL A 349 -39.69 -3.26 5.61
CA VAL A 349 -40.06 -4.66 5.35
C VAL A 349 -39.32 -5.60 6.31
N GLU A 350 -40.04 -6.53 6.96
CA GLU A 350 -39.37 -7.59 7.74
C GLU A 350 -38.57 -8.49 6.79
N ALA A 351 -37.26 -8.60 7.03
CA ALA A 351 -36.38 -9.52 6.32
C ALA A 351 -36.92 -10.96 6.40
N SER A 352 -36.94 -11.64 5.27
CA SER A 352 -37.26 -13.06 5.15
C SER A 352 -36.28 -13.94 5.95
N GLU A 353 -36.68 -15.18 6.24
CA GLU A 353 -35.81 -16.14 6.94
C GLU A 353 -34.49 -16.37 6.17
N GLU A 354 -34.52 -16.26 4.84
CA GLU A 354 -33.34 -16.46 4.00
C GLU A 354 -32.42 -15.24 3.98
N GLU A 355 -32.98 -14.02 3.94
CA GLU A 355 -32.20 -12.78 4.11
C GLU A 355 -31.53 -12.72 5.49
N GLN A 356 -32.23 -13.14 6.54
CA GLN A 356 -31.66 -13.23 7.89
C GLN A 356 -30.50 -14.24 7.94
N ALA A 357 -30.68 -15.43 7.37
CA ALA A 357 -29.63 -16.44 7.33
C ALA A 357 -28.42 -15.99 6.49
N PHE A 358 -28.66 -15.28 5.39
CA PHE A 358 -27.60 -14.69 4.57
C PHE A 358 -26.84 -13.61 5.34
N MET A 359 -27.52 -12.71 6.04
CA MET A 359 -26.87 -11.70 6.89
C MET A 359 -26.10 -12.32 8.05
N GLU A 360 -26.63 -13.36 8.69
CA GLU A 360 -25.92 -14.12 9.73
C GLU A 360 -24.62 -14.74 9.19
N ALA A 361 -24.61 -15.23 7.95
CA ALA A 361 -23.41 -15.77 7.30
C ALA A 361 -22.45 -14.67 6.82
N LEU A 362 -22.96 -13.56 6.30
CA LEU A 362 -22.18 -12.45 5.74
C LEU A 362 -21.56 -11.55 6.81
N ASN A 363 -22.19 -11.43 7.98
CA ASN A 363 -21.77 -10.54 9.06
C ASN A 363 -21.44 -11.32 10.34
N ASP A 364 -22.45 -11.92 10.98
CA ASP A 364 -22.35 -12.39 12.36
C ASP A 364 -21.29 -13.49 12.54
N ASN A 365 -21.39 -14.55 11.73
CA ASN A 365 -20.46 -15.69 11.80
C ASN A 365 -19.02 -15.27 11.47
N ARG A 366 -18.85 -14.33 10.53
CA ARG A 366 -17.54 -13.79 10.17
C ARG A 366 -16.98 -12.93 11.28
N ASN A 367 -17.78 -12.02 11.84
CA ASN A 367 -17.38 -11.18 12.97
C ASN A 367 -16.94 -12.03 14.16
N ILE A 368 -17.65 -13.12 14.47
CA ILE A 368 -17.25 -14.05 15.52
C ILE A 368 -15.88 -14.68 15.21
N GLY A 369 -15.68 -15.23 14.00
CA GLY A 369 -14.39 -15.85 13.62
C GLY A 369 -13.21 -14.87 13.55
N MET A 370 -13.45 -13.66 13.05
CA MET A 370 -12.47 -12.57 13.03
C MET A 370 -12.11 -12.15 14.45
N THR A 371 -13.11 -11.97 15.34
CA THR A 371 -12.87 -11.65 16.75
C THR A 371 -12.07 -12.76 17.44
N GLU A 372 -12.39 -14.04 17.21
CA GLU A 372 -11.62 -15.16 17.77
C GLU A 372 -10.14 -15.06 17.38
N SER A 373 -9.84 -14.78 16.11
CA SER A 373 -8.47 -14.59 15.62
C SER A 373 -7.78 -13.38 16.25
N ILE A 374 -8.50 -12.25 16.38
CA ILE A 374 -7.97 -11.03 17.03
C ILE A 374 -7.66 -11.28 18.51
N VAL A 375 -8.51 -12.03 19.21
CA VAL A 375 -8.26 -12.44 20.60
C VAL A 375 -7.02 -13.33 20.69
N GLU A 376 -6.81 -14.24 19.74
CA GLU A 376 -5.57 -15.04 19.70
C GLU A 376 -4.31 -14.17 19.54
N PHE A 377 -4.36 -13.12 18.70
CA PHE A 377 -3.25 -12.16 18.59
C PHE A 377 -3.01 -11.42 19.90
N LEU A 378 -4.06 -10.88 20.52
CA LEU A 378 -3.98 -10.16 21.80
C LEU A 378 -3.46 -11.04 22.93
N GLU A 379 -3.84 -12.32 22.98
CA GLU A 379 -3.43 -13.25 24.03
C GLU A 379 -2.05 -13.89 23.78
N ALA A 380 -1.50 -13.77 22.57
CA ALA A 380 -0.17 -14.30 22.26
C ALA A 380 0.95 -13.62 23.09
N ASP A 381 0.71 -12.38 23.55
CA ASP A 381 1.63 -11.57 24.38
C ASP A 381 3.07 -11.57 23.84
N ASN A 382 3.20 -11.45 22.52
CA ASN A 382 4.47 -11.56 21.81
C ASN A 382 5.14 -10.19 21.56
N GLY A 383 4.48 -9.10 21.97
CA GLY A 383 4.97 -7.74 21.83
C GLY A 383 4.85 -7.16 20.42
N GLN A 384 4.13 -7.84 19.51
CA GLN A 384 3.90 -7.35 18.16
C GLN A 384 2.77 -6.32 18.11
N THR A 385 2.84 -5.44 17.13
CA THR A 385 1.75 -4.56 16.73
C THR A 385 1.08 -5.09 15.47
N TYR A 386 -0.23 -5.34 15.54
CA TYR A 386 -1.04 -5.81 14.41
C TYR A 386 -1.88 -4.67 13.86
N PHE A 387 -2.01 -4.58 12.54
CA PHE A 387 -2.90 -3.67 11.85
C PHE A 387 -3.94 -4.47 11.06
N VAL A 388 -5.12 -4.60 11.65
CA VAL A 388 -6.24 -5.38 11.13
C VAL A 388 -7.07 -4.50 10.21
N ILE A 389 -7.15 -4.88 8.94
CA ILE A 389 -7.90 -4.19 7.89
C ILE A 389 -9.07 -5.06 7.42
N VAL A 390 -10.27 -4.70 7.85
CA VAL A 390 -11.51 -5.37 7.43
C VAL A 390 -12.55 -4.33 7.06
N GLY A 391 -13.51 -4.70 6.22
CA GLY A 391 -14.59 -3.83 5.76
C GLY A 391 -15.27 -3.15 6.93
N THR A 392 -15.51 -1.84 6.81
CA THR A 392 -16.03 -0.99 7.90
C THR A 392 -17.24 -1.59 8.61
N LEU A 393 -18.11 -2.33 7.90
CA LEU A 393 -19.30 -2.94 8.48
C LEU A 393 -18.99 -3.94 9.59
N HIS A 394 -17.87 -4.66 9.51
CA HIS A 394 -17.43 -5.57 10.57
C HIS A 394 -17.17 -4.86 11.90
N TYR A 395 -17.02 -3.54 11.92
CA TYR A 395 -16.84 -2.73 13.13
C TYR A 395 -18.09 -2.00 13.60
N ILE A 396 -19.12 -1.86 12.76
CA ILE A 396 -20.28 -1.00 13.08
C ILE A 396 -21.64 -1.71 12.97
N LEU A 397 -21.74 -2.85 12.27
CA LEU A 397 -22.99 -3.61 12.12
C LEU A 397 -23.07 -4.74 13.15
N GLU A 398 -23.99 -4.61 14.10
CA GLU A 398 -24.14 -5.57 15.19
C GLU A 398 -24.56 -6.99 14.73
N PRO A 399 -24.00 -8.05 15.35
CA PRO A 399 -22.89 -8.04 16.30
C PRO A 399 -21.59 -7.69 15.58
N HIS A 400 -20.92 -6.61 15.98
CA HIS A 400 -19.68 -6.15 15.35
C HIS A 400 -18.44 -6.52 16.19
N ILE A 401 -17.26 -6.57 15.56
CA ILE A 401 -16.00 -6.99 16.20
C ILE A 401 -15.73 -6.20 17.49
N ILE A 402 -16.03 -4.89 17.51
CA ILE A 402 -15.82 -4.06 18.71
C ILE A 402 -16.65 -4.56 19.89
N SER A 403 -17.96 -4.81 19.71
CA SER A 403 -18.83 -5.25 20.80
C SER A 403 -18.45 -6.66 21.26
N LEU A 404 -18.06 -7.53 20.33
CA LEU A 404 -17.57 -8.88 20.65
C LEU A 404 -16.24 -8.85 21.44
N LEU A 405 -15.33 -7.94 21.14
CA LEU A 405 -14.08 -7.75 21.90
C LEU A 405 -14.35 -7.19 23.31
N GLU A 406 -15.28 -6.24 23.44
CA GLU A 406 -15.73 -5.73 24.74
C GLU A 406 -16.38 -6.83 25.59
N GLU A 407 -17.20 -7.70 24.97
CA GLU A 407 -17.79 -8.87 25.63
C GLU A 407 -16.73 -9.89 26.07
N ALA A 408 -15.65 -10.03 25.30
CA ALA A 408 -14.49 -10.84 25.66
C ALA A 408 -13.63 -10.21 26.78
N GLY A 409 -13.90 -8.94 27.15
CA GLY A 409 -13.29 -8.26 28.29
C GLY A 409 -12.13 -7.34 27.93
N PHE A 410 -11.93 -7.02 26.66
CA PHE A 410 -10.93 -6.05 26.20
C PHE A 410 -11.50 -4.62 26.23
N GLU A 411 -10.63 -3.64 26.44
CA GLU A 411 -10.95 -2.22 26.28
C GLU A 411 -10.61 -1.79 24.85
N VAL A 412 -11.60 -1.25 24.13
CA VAL A 412 -11.44 -0.79 22.75
C VAL A 412 -11.49 0.74 22.73
N GLU A 413 -10.40 1.38 22.33
CA GLU A 413 -10.27 2.84 22.25
C GLU A 413 -10.55 3.30 20.81
N HIS A 414 -11.47 4.24 20.62
CA HIS A 414 -11.66 4.91 19.33
C HIS A 414 -10.62 6.02 19.14
N ILE A 415 -9.84 5.93 18.07
CA ILE A 415 -8.73 6.85 17.75
C ILE A 415 -9.18 7.93 16.78
N TYR A 416 -9.77 7.54 15.65
CA TYR A 416 -10.13 8.46 14.57
C TYR A 416 -11.41 8.05 13.84
#